data_AF-A0A3P7LX55-F1
#
_entry.id   AF-A0A3P7LX55-F1
#
_cell.length_a   1.000
_cell.length_b   1.000
_cell.length_c   1.000
_cell.angle_alpha   90.00
_cell.angle_beta   90.00
_cell.angle_gamma   90.00
#
_symmetry.space_group_name_H-M   'P 1'
#
loop_
_entity.id
_entity.type
_entity.pdbx_description
1 polymer ?
#
loop_
_entity_poly.entity_id
_entity_poly.type
_entity_poly.pdbx_seq_one_letter_code
_entity_poly.pdbx_strand_id
1 'polypeptide(L)'
;MRRHIRIALRDSGKGWFNIYETDYYVYTNSKLKRFLNMIKYCMQDALRYLVMDSIGGFVKMVEDACFTCIKLTNGYEWTNDLRTSSILPKKNALFLVDLVIDKDGVHYSTLLGQFEKILWGLFDKAIKSIQNISQVERFVVEGISWSDNPLLEAVGAHEPDVEKLRAKLRSCLQAANIPMIAYAERYKEYIELSELDITHYIKVYETQNQGALEVKQEVERQLEEQQKIEDRMPCTIVIGPFMTCETFQGIAARLFERPNTIEELTELREYIDNIPETMEEQQENIDKCLADYDLIDDFYYNISNDDFTAK
;
A
#
# COMPACT_ATOMS: atom_id res chain seq x y z
N MET A 1 -32.47 9.22 -14.08
CA MET A 1 -32.47 10.58 -14.67
C MET A 1 -32.98 10.61 -16.13
N ARG A 2 -32.35 9.91 -17.08
CA ARG A 2 -32.72 9.91 -18.53
C ARG A 2 -34.22 9.74 -18.82
N ARG A 3 -34.87 8.76 -18.16
CA ARG A 3 -36.28 8.39 -18.37
C ARG A 3 -37.22 9.50 -17.89
N HIS A 4 -36.89 10.16 -16.78
CA HIS A 4 -37.71 11.25 -16.23
C HIS A 4 -37.66 12.49 -17.11
N ILE A 5 -36.46 12.87 -17.59
CA ILE A 5 -36.30 13.99 -18.54
C ILE A 5 -37.09 13.70 -19.81
N ARG A 6 -36.99 12.49 -20.35
CA ARG A 6 -37.72 12.10 -21.56
C ARG A 6 -39.24 12.13 -21.37
N ILE A 7 -39.75 11.58 -20.27
CA ILE A 7 -41.19 11.58 -19.98
C ILE A 7 -41.71 13.02 -19.84
N ALA A 8 -41.01 13.88 -19.10
CA ALA A 8 -41.42 15.27 -18.91
C ALA A 8 -41.40 16.10 -20.22
N LEU A 9 -40.44 15.84 -21.11
CA LEU A 9 -40.31 16.54 -22.38
C LEU A 9 -41.21 15.97 -23.49
N ARG A 10 -41.67 14.72 -23.36
CA ARG A 10 -42.55 14.07 -24.35
C ARG A 10 -43.89 14.79 -24.49
N ASP A 11 -44.43 15.28 -23.39
CA ASP A 11 -45.71 15.98 -23.34
C ASP A 11 -45.60 17.46 -23.77
N SER A 12 -44.37 17.96 -23.97
CA SER A 12 -44.11 19.36 -24.34
C SER A 12 -44.39 19.67 -25.84
N GLY A 13 -44.73 18.66 -26.65
CA GLY A 13 -45.28 18.83 -28.00
C GLY A 13 -44.35 19.50 -29.04
N LYS A 14 -44.94 20.00 -30.14
CA LYS A 14 -44.24 20.79 -31.18
C LYS A 14 -43.88 22.18 -30.64
N GLY A 15 -42.60 22.54 -30.66
CA GLY A 15 -42.11 23.83 -30.18
C GLY A 15 -40.63 23.80 -29.81
N TRP A 16 -40.20 24.74 -28.95
CA TRP A 16 -38.79 24.95 -28.58
C TRP A 16 -38.11 23.80 -27.79
N PHE A 17 -38.87 22.76 -27.40
CA PHE A 17 -38.43 21.60 -26.63
C PHE A 17 -38.58 20.26 -27.38
N ASN A 18 -38.56 20.29 -28.71
CA ASN A 18 -38.72 19.12 -29.55
C ASN A 18 -37.53 18.14 -29.43
N ILE A 19 -37.72 17.00 -28.77
CA ILE A 19 -36.70 15.94 -28.64
C ILE A 19 -36.52 15.10 -29.91
N TYR A 20 -37.46 15.21 -30.86
CA TYR A 20 -37.45 14.53 -32.15
C TYR A 20 -36.91 15.42 -33.28
N GLU A 21 -36.28 16.56 -32.93
CA GLU A 21 -35.71 17.48 -33.91
C GLU A 21 -34.61 16.79 -34.73
N THR A 22 -34.68 16.91 -36.04
CA THR A 22 -33.73 16.27 -36.97
C THR A 22 -32.74 17.27 -37.53
N ASP A 23 -33.10 18.56 -37.55
CA ASP A 23 -32.21 19.63 -38.02
C ASP A 23 -31.29 20.10 -36.88
N TYR A 24 -29.99 19.85 -37.05
CA TYR A 24 -28.95 20.23 -36.08
C TYR A 24 -28.88 21.75 -35.84
N TYR A 25 -29.10 22.57 -36.86
CA TYR A 25 -29.07 24.04 -36.74
C TYR A 25 -30.26 24.55 -35.93
N VAL A 26 -31.45 24.01 -36.18
CA VAL A 26 -32.67 24.33 -35.39
C VAL A 26 -32.49 23.89 -33.94
N TYR A 27 -31.96 22.70 -33.73
CA TYR A 27 -31.67 22.18 -32.41
C TYR A 27 -30.65 23.05 -31.65
N THR A 28 -29.55 23.44 -32.28
CA THR A 28 -28.49 24.24 -31.64
C THR A 28 -29.02 25.59 -31.11
N ASN A 29 -29.98 26.18 -31.82
CA ASN A 29 -30.61 27.45 -31.43
C ASN A 29 -31.85 27.27 -30.52
N SER A 30 -32.21 26.02 -30.18
CA SER A 30 -33.42 25.70 -29.42
C SER A 30 -33.28 25.99 -27.91
N LYS A 31 -34.43 26.11 -27.22
CA LYS A 31 -34.45 26.17 -25.75
C LYS A 31 -34.07 24.82 -25.13
N LEU A 32 -34.31 23.71 -25.83
CA LEU A 32 -33.86 22.37 -25.43
C LEU A 32 -32.33 22.31 -25.29
N LYS A 33 -31.58 22.80 -26.28
CA LYS A 33 -30.12 22.84 -26.22
C LYS A 33 -29.62 23.65 -25.03
N ARG A 34 -30.23 24.82 -24.78
CA ARG A 34 -29.89 25.67 -23.62
C ARG A 34 -30.16 24.94 -22.29
N PHE A 35 -31.27 24.23 -22.18
CA PHE A 35 -31.61 23.44 -21.00
C PHE A 35 -30.67 22.24 -20.79
N LEU A 36 -30.34 21.50 -21.85
CA LEU A 36 -29.39 20.39 -21.78
C LEU A 36 -27.97 20.86 -21.47
N ASN A 37 -27.56 22.01 -21.98
CA ASN A 37 -26.30 22.65 -21.58
C ASN A 37 -26.30 23.03 -20.10
N MET A 38 -27.40 23.55 -19.56
CA MET A 38 -27.51 23.82 -18.11
C MET A 38 -27.34 22.53 -17.30
N ILE A 39 -28.03 21.45 -17.67
CA ILE A 39 -27.86 20.14 -17.00
C ILE A 39 -26.41 19.66 -17.10
N LYS A 40 -25.80 19.77 -18.28
CA LYS A 40 -24.39 19.43 -18.50
C LYS A 40 -23.48 20.20 -17.53
N TYR A 41 -23.63 21.51 -17.43
CA TYR A 41 -22.80 22.32 -16.52
C TYR A 41 -23.02 21.96 -15.06
N CYS A 42 -24.27 21.72 -14.63
CA CYS A 42 -24.54 21.26 -13.26
C CYS A 42 -23.89 19.90 -12.97
N MET A 43 -23.92 18.97 -13.92
CA MET A 43 -23.26 17.68 -13.78
C MET A 43 -21.73 17.81 -13.74
N GLN A 44 -21.15 18.65 -14.59
CA GLN A 44 -19.71 18.92 -14.60
C GLN A 44 -19.26 19.51 -13.26
N ASP A 45 -20.00 20.50 -12.74
CA ASP A 45 -19.69 21.15 -11.47
C ASP A 45 -19.79 20.18 -10.29
N ALA A 46 -20.87 19.39 -10.23
CA ALA A 46 -21.04 18.38 -9.19
C ALA A 46 -19.95 17.30 -9.23
N LEU A 47 -19.63 16.77 -10.42
CA LEU A 47 -18.55 15.79 -10.59
C LEU A 47 -17.20 16.38 -10.20
N ARG A 48 -16.92 17.62 -10.64
CA ARG A 48 -15.68 18.33 -10.29
C ARG A 48 -15.54 18.47 -8.79
N TYR A 49 -16.59 18.93 -8.09
CA TYR A 49 -16.56 19.08 -6.65
C TYR A 49 -16.26 17.74 -5.95
N LEU A 50 -16.99 16.68 -6.30
CA LEU A 50 -16.81 15.35 -5.70
C LEU A 50 -15.40 14.79 -5.91
N VAL A 51 -14.85 14.93 -7.12
CA VAL A 51 -13.52 14.40 -7.45
C VAL A 51 -12.43 15.21 -6.77
N MET A 52 -12.52 16.55 -6.80
CA MET A 52 -11.52 17.41 -6.17
C MET A 52 -11.53 17.25 -4.65
N ASP A 53 -12.70 17.09 -4.03
CA ASP A 53 -12.82 16.83 -2.59
C ASP A 53 -12.25 15.45 -2.23
N SER A 54 -12.58 14.41 -3.00
CA SER A 54 -12.07 13.04 -2.76
C SER A 54 -10.54 12.96 -2.91
N ILE A 55 -9.99 13.51 -4.00
CA ILE A 55 -8.55 13.53 -4.24
C ILE A 55 -7.84 14.43 -3.21
N GLY A 56 -8.43 15.57 -2.87
CA GLY A 56 -7.92 16.45 -1.81
C GLY A 56 -7.86 15.75 -0.45
N GLY A 57 -8.92 15.02 -0.09
CA GLY A 57 -8.98 14.20 1.12
C GLY A 57 -7.95 13.07 1.14
N PHE A 58 -7.76 12.40 0.01
CA PHE A 58 -6.72 11.37 -0.15
C PHE A 58 -5.31 11.93 0.05
N VAL A 59 -4.96 13.04 -0.62
CA VAL A 59 -3.66 13.71 -0.42
C VAL A 59 -3.51 14.18 1.03
N LYS A 60 -4.60 14.66 1.65
CA LYS A 60 -4.58 15.10 3.04
C LYS A 60 -4.32 13.96 4.01
N MET A 61 -4.88 12.78 3.76
CA MET A 61 -4.62 11.58 4.54
C MET A 61 -3.14 11.19 4.51
N VAL A 62 -2.51 11.21 3.32
CA VAL A 62 -1.07 10.92 3.17
C VAL A 62 -0.21 11.99 3.82
N GLU A 63 -0.56 13.27 3.65
CA GLU A 63 0.14 14.38 4.31
C GLU A 63 0.08 14.26 5.85
N ASP A 64 -1.08 13.92 6.41
CA ASP A 64 -1.25 13.75 7.85
C ASP A 64 -0.41 12.57 8.39
N ALA A 65 -0.24 11.50 7.60
CA ALA A 65 0.64 10.39 7.94
C ALA A 65 2.13 10.76 7.84
N CYS A 66 2.51 11.60 6.86
CA CYS A 66 3.88 12.08 6.68
C CYS A 66 4.23 13.36 7.48
N PHE A 67 3.35 13.83 8.36
CA PHE A 67 3.44 15.16 8.98
C PHE A 67 4.78 15.46 9.64
N THR A 68 5.35 14.50 10.37
CA THR A 68 6.63 14.66 11.04
C THR A 68 7.81 14.48 10.08
N CYS A 69 7.67 13.61 9.07
CA CYS A 69 8.68 13.36 8.05
C CYS A 69 8.98 14.61 7.21
N ILE A 70 7.96 15.42 6.90
CA ILE A 70 8.10 16.65 6.10
C ILE A 70 9.00 17.69 6.79
N LYS A 71 9.16 17.62 8.11
CA LYS A 71 10.00 18.54 8.88
C LYS A 71 11.47 18.12 8.93
N LEU A 72 11.79 16.92 8.44
CA LEU A 72 13.14 16.38 8.47
C LEU A 72 13.99 16.98 7.34
N THR A 73 15.29 17.09 7.58
CA THR A 73 16.28 17.45 6.56
C THR A 73 16.76 16.20 5.83
N ASN A 74 17.24 16.37 4.59
CA ASN A 74 17.72 15.26 3.75
C ASN A 74 18.92 14.48 4.32
N GLY A 75 19.59 15.01 5.36
CA GLY A 75 20.72 14.37 6.05
C GLY A 75 20.35 13.87 7.45
N TYR A 76 19.08 13.52 7.67
CA TYR A 76 18.65 12.98 8.95
C TYR A 76 19.30 11.62 9.21
N GLU A 77 19.98 11.50 10.34
CA GLU A 77 20.48 10.24 10.88
C GLU A 77 19.55 9.78 12.00
N TRP A 78 19.38 8.46 12.13
CA TRP A 78 18.53 7.90 13.17
C TRP A 78 19.23 8.04 14.54
N THR A 79 18.80 9.03 15.33
CA THR A 79 19.38 9.32 16.65
C THR A 79 18.59 8.73 17.82
N ASN A 80 17.41 8.17 17.57
CA ASN A 80 16.57 7.57 18.61
C ASN A 80 16.99 6.12 18.90
N ASP A 81 16.49 5.58 20.00
CA ASP A 81 16.52 4.15 20.23
C ASP A 81 15.76 3.41 19.10
N LEU A 82 16.23 2.24 18.70
CA LEU A 82 15.58 1.44 17.65
C LEU A 82 14.14 1.07 18.03
N ARG A 83 13.82 1.09 19.33
CA ARG A 83 12.51 0.77 19.88
C ARG A 83 11.49 1.89 19.84
N THR A 84 11.93 3.14 19.73
CA THR A 84 11.02 4.29 19.85
C THR A 84 11.24 5.28 18.74
N SER A 85 10.13 5.79 18.20
CA SER A 85 10.16 6.79 17.14
C SER A 85 9.58 8.10 17.66
N SER A 86 10.33 9.19 17.51
CA SER A 86 9.80 10.55 17.62
C SER A 86 9.08 11.00 16.34
N ILE A 87 9.18 10.21 15.27
CA ILE A 87 8.64 10.48 13.95
C ILE A 87 7.28 9.79 13.83
N LEU A 88 6.29 10.36 14.49
CA LEU A 88 4.94 9.80 14.51
C LEU A 88 4.03 10.46 13.47
N PRO A 89 3.09 9.71 12.88
CA PRO A 89 2.02 10.29 12.06
C PRO A 89 1.10 11.14 12.94
N LYS A 90 0.38 12.08 12.33
CA LYS A 90 -0.65 12.85 13.05
C LYS A 90 -1.88 12.00 13.42
N LYS A 91 -2.13 10.94 12.64
CA LYS A 91 -3.22 9.97 12.83
C LYS A 91 -2.64 8.56 12.86
N ASN A 92 -2.92 7.76 11.83
CA ASN A 92 -2.49 6.37 11.72
C ASN A 92 -1.37 6.23 10.68
N ALA A 93 -0.54 5.19 10.87
CA ALA A 93 0.29 4.69 9.78
C ALA A 93 -0.60 4.12 8.66
N LEU A 94 -0.09 4.16 7.44
CA LEU A 94 -0.80 3.73 6.23
C LEU A 94 -0.30 2.39 5.70
N PHE A 95 0.96 2.06 5.95
CA PHE A 95 1.62 0.90 5.37
C PHE A 95 2.25 0.04 6.45
N LEU A 96 2.16 -1.28 6.27
CA LEU A 96 2.93 -2.26 7.02
C LEU A 96 4.08 -2.73 6.12
N VAL A 97 5.30 -2.75 6.63
CA VAL A 97 6.49 -3.21 5.91
C VAL A 97 7.40 -3.96 6.85
N ASP A 98 8.05 -5.02 6.37
CA ASP A 98 9.02 -5.76 7.18
C ASP A 98 10.42 -5.26 6.88
N LEU A 99 11.26 -5.18 7.92
CA LEU A 99 12.69 -4.98 7.75
C LEU A 99 13.37 -6.34 7.63
N VAL A 100 14.08 -6.55 6.52
CA VAL A 100 14.79 -7.79 6.20
C VAL A 100 16.29 -7.52 6.22
N ILE A 101 17.03 -8.41 6.88
CA ILE A 101 18.49 -8.39 6.96
C ILE A 101 19.00 -9.69 6.35
N ASP A 102 19.58 -9.60 5.16
CA ASP A 102 20.16 -10.75 4.45
C ASP A 102 21.53 -10.42 3.85
N LYS A 103 22.05 -11.35 3.05
CA LYS A 103 23.32 -11.24 2.30
C LYS A 103 23.37 -10.05 1.33
N ASP A 104 22.22 -9.55 0.88
CA ASP A 104 22.12 -8.41 -0.03
C ASP A 104 22.03 -7.08 0.75
N GLY A 105 21.96 -7.16 2.08
CA GLY A 105 22.02 -6.06 3.03
C GLY A 105 20.69 -5.82 3.74
N VAL A 106 20.60 -4.67 4.40
CA VAL A 106 19.35 -4.27 5.07
C VAL A 106 18.41 -3.62 4.06
N HIS A 107 17.24 -4.20 3.89
CA HIS A 107 16.20 -3.69 3.00
C HIS A 107 14.80 -3.95 3.55
N TYR A 108 13.79 -3.30 2.95
CA TYR A 108 12.39 -3.53 3.32
C TYR A 108 11.76 -4.56 2.40
N SER A 109 10.81 -5.35 2.91
CA SER A 109 10.07 -6.37 2.13
C SER A 109 9.40 -5.76 0.89
N THR A 110 8.96 -4.51 0.97
CA THR A 110 8.50 -3.71 -0.16
C THR A 110 9.42 -2.51 -0.39
N LEU A 111 9.87 -2.32 -1.64
CA LEU A 111 10.71 -1.19 -2.01
C LEU A 111 9.97 0.14 -1.80
N LEU A 112 10.62 1.10 -1.13
CA LEU A 112 10.04 2.41 -0.81
C LEU A 112 9.48 3.15 -2.05
N GLY A 113 10.12 2.98 -3.22
CA GLY A 113 9.66 3.56 -4.48
C GLY A 113 8.38 2.95 -5.07
N GLN A 114 7.96 1.76 -4.63
CA GLN A 114 6.71 1.14 -5.08
C GLN A 114 5.49 1.83 -4.46
N PHE A 115 5.57 2.31 -3.22
CA PHE A 115 4.48 3.07 -2.59
C PHE A 115 4.16 4.35 -3.36
N GLU A 116 5.18 5.06 -3.87
CA GLU A 116 4.98 6.24 -4.74
C GLU A 116 4.21 5.84 -6.01
N LYS A 117 4.58 4.74 -6.65
CA LYS A 117 3.91 4.25 -7.88
C LYS A 117 2.45 3.85 -7.62
N ILE A 118 2.16 3.14 -6.54
CA ILE A 118 0.81 2.68 -6.21
C ILE A 118 -0.10 3.87 -5.91
N LEU A 119 0.35 4.80 -5.05
CA LEU A 119 -0.44 5.99 -4.70
C LEU A 119 -0.66 6.90 -5.92
N TRP A 120 0.36 7.03 -6.78
CA TRP A 120 0.21 7.73 -8.06
C TRP A 120 -0.82 7.04 -8.96
N GLY A 121 -0.75 5.72 -9.08
CA GLY A 121 -1.69 4.94 -9.87
C GLY A 121 -3.14 5.08 -9.40
N LEU A 122 -3.35 5.08 -8.07
CA LEU A 122 -4.65 5.31 -7.43
C LEU A 122 -5.21 6.70 -7.74
N PHE A 123 -4.36 7.74 -7.62
CA PHE A 123 -4.70 9.11 -7.95
C PHE A 123 -5.11 9.26 -9.42
N ASP A 124 -4.33 8.68 -10.35
CA ASP A 124 -4.64 8.74 -11.78
C ASP A 124 -5.87 7.91 -12.15
N LYS A 125 -6.09 6.77 -11.49
CA LYS A 125 -7.30 5.95 -11.69
C LYS A 125 -8.56 6.72 -11.28
N ALA A 126 -8.51 7.50 -10.20
CA ALA A 126 -9.61 8.36 -9.77
C ALA A 126 -9.98 9.38 -10.86
N ILE A 127 -8.99 10.04 -11.47
CA ILE A 127 -9.24 11.01 -12.56
C ILE A 127 -9.74 10.30 -13.83
N LYS A 128 -9.13 9.18 -14.22
CA LYS A 128 -9.56 8.42 -15.41
C LYS A 128 -10.99 7.90 -15.29
N SER A 129 -11.44 7.57 -14.08
CA SER A 129 -12.79 7.04 -13.83
C SER A 129 -13.90 7.98 -14.29
N ILE A 130 -13.68 9.30 -14.25
CA ILE A 130 -14.69 10.30 -14.62
C ILE A 130 -14.61 10.76 -16.09
N GLN A 131 -13.51 10.47 -16.78
CA GLN A 131 -13.27 10.95 -18.15
C GLN A 131 -14.18 10.26 -19.18
N ASN A 132 -14.71 9.08 -18.87
CA ASN A 132 -15.53 8.29 -19.80
C ASN A 132 -17.04 8.50 -19.63
N ILE A 133 -17.47 9.52 -18.88
CA ILE A 133 -18.90 9.77 -18.65
C ILE A 133 -19.49 10.50 -19.87
N SER A 134 -20.51 9.91 -20.50
CA SER A 134 -21.18 10.49 -21.68
C SER A 134 -22.13 11.64 -21.30
N GLN A 135 -22.25 12.66 -22.15
CA GLN A 135 -23.19 13.76 -21.96
C GLN A 135 -24.64 13.30 -22.07
N VAL A 136 -25.52 13.86 -21.23
CA VAL A 136 -26.96 13.51 -21.18
C VAL A 136 -27.67 13.78 -22.51
N GLU A 137 -27.20 14.79 -23.25
CA GLU A 137 -27.74 15.22 -24.53
C GLU A 137 -27.92 14.08 -25.54
N ARG A 138 -26.92 13.20 -25.65
CA ARG A 138 -26.94 12.02 -26.53
C ARG A 138 -28.12 11.07 -26.23
N PHE A 139 -28.55 10.99 -24.98
CA PHE A 139 -29.61 10.06 -24.57
C PHE A 139 -31.01 10.68 -24.58
N VAL A 140 -31.10 12.01 -24.72
CA VAL A 140 -32.37 12.75 -24.68
C VAL A 140 -32.84 13.13 -26.07
N VAL A 141 -31.94 13.48 -26.99
CA VAL A 141 -32.27 13.87 -28.37
C VAL A 141 -32.27 12.65 -29.27
N GLU A 142 -33.44 12.30 -29.83
CA GLU A 142 -33.63 11.09 -30.65
C GLU A 142 -33.51 11.36 -32.16
N GLY A 143 -33.83 12.58 -32.61
CA GLY A 143 -33.87 12.92 -34.04
C GLY A 143 -32.52 13.22 -34.69
N ILE A 144 -31.45 13.39 -33.90
CA ILE A 144 -30.11 13.74 -34.39
C ILE A 144 -29.19 12.53 -34.34
N SER A 145 -28.56 12.23 -35.48
CA SER A 145 -27.46 11.26 -35.53
C SER A 145 -26.16 11.94 -35.12
N TRP A 146 -25.56 11.46 -34.03
CA TRP A 146 -24.29 11.98 -33.50
C TRP A 146 -23.11 11.27 -34.17
N SER A 147 -22.11 12.03 -34.66
CA SER A 147 -20.86 11.45 -35.20
C SER A 147 -19.98 10.86 -34.11
N ASP A 148 -19.92 11.53 -32.95
CA ASP A 148 -19.05 11.18 -31.83
C ASP A 148 -19.82 11.00 -30.53
N ASN A 149 -19.19 10.38 -29.53
CA ASN A 149 -19.72 10.34 -28.17
C ASN A 149 -19.24 11.55 -27.36
N PRO A 150 -20.05 12.60 -27.16
CA PRO A 150 -19.61 13.74 -26.39
C PRO A 150 -19.46 13.34 -24.91
N LEU A 151 -18.25 13.48 -24.36
CA LEU A 151 -17.92 13.15 -22.97
C LEU A 151 -18.04 14.37 -22.05
N LEU A 152 -18.23 14.14 -20.76
CA LEU A 152 -18.22 15.19 -19.74
C LEU A 152 -16.78 15.52 -19.36
N GLU A 153 -16.40 16.76 -19.60
CA GLU A 153 -15.10 17.32 -19.19
C GLU A 153 -15.28 17.97 -17.82
N ALA A 154 -15.13 17.22 -16.74
CA ALA A 154 -15.27 17.75 -15.37
C ALA A 154 -13.91 18.12 -14.73
N VAL A 155 -12.93 17.22 -14.84
CA VAL A 155 -11.55 17.42 -14.35
C VAL A 155 -10.55 16.86 -15.36
N GLY A 156 -9.61 17.70 -15.80
CA GLY A 156 -8.47 17.35 -16.63
C GLY A 156 -7.28 16.87 -15.80
N ALA A 157 -6.50 15.94 -16.36
CA ALA A 157 -5.36 15.33 -15.68
C ALA A 157 -4.20 16.32 -15.41
N HIS A 158 -4.09 17.41 -16.17
CA HIS A 158 -3.01 18.40 -16.07
C HIS A 158 -3.51 19.77 -15.64
N GLU A 159 -4.67 19.82 -14.98
CA GLU A 159 -5.15 21.07 -14.41
C GLU A 159 -4.20 21.55 -13.30
N PRO A 160 -4.01 22.87 -13.13
CA PRO A 160 -3.08 23.41 -12.14
C PRO A 160 -3.33 22.91 -10.71
N ASP A 161 -4.59 22.74 -10.31
CA ASP A 161 -4.92 22.30 -8.95
C ASP A 161 -4.68 20.80 -8.76
N VAL A 162 -4.88 20.00 -9.81
CA VAL A 162 -4.53 18.57 -9.82
C VAL A 162 -3.02 18.38 -9.75
N GLU A 163 -2.26 19.15 -10.53
CA GLU A 163 -0.80 19.09 -10.53
C GLU A 163 -0.21 19.55 -9.18
N LYS A 164 -0.79 20.57 -8.54
CA LYS A 164 -0.42 20.96 -7.16
C LYS A 164 -0.63 19.81 -6.17
N LEU A 165 -1.77 19.11 -6.25
CA LEU A 165 -2.07 17.97 -5.40
C LEU A 165 -1.10 16.80 -5.65
N ARG A 166 -0.76 16.51 -6.92
CA ARG A 166 0.26 15.51 -7.27
C ARG A 166 1.64 15.87 -6.72
N ALA A 167 2.08 17.11 -6.92
CA ALA A 167 3.37 17.57 -6.42
C ALA A 167 3.44 17.45 -4.89
N LYS A 168 2.34 17.77 -4.21
CA LYS A 168 2.23 17.63 -2.75
C LYS A 168 2.28 16.17 -2.30
N LEU A 169 1.57 15.27 -2.98
CA LEU A 169 1.64 13.83 -2.68
C LEU A 169 3.08 13.32 -2.81
N ARG A 170 3.76 13.69 -3.89
CA ARG A 170 5.14 13.28 -4.17
C ARG A 170 6.11 13.78 -3.11
N SER A 171 6.04 15.06 -2.72
CA SER A 171 6.93 15.60 -1.70
C SER A 171 6.72 14.94 -0.33
N CYS A 172 5.48 14.60 0.03
CA CYS A 172 5.18 13.89 1.27
C CYS A 172 5.83 12.49 1.32
N LEU A 173 5.79 11.76 0.20
CA LEU A 173 6.36 10.41 0.11
C LEU A 173 7.89 10.44 0.07
N GLN A 174 8.47 11.38 -0.67
CA GLN A 174 9.92 11.60 -0.66
C GLN A 174 10.43 11.91 0.74
N ALA A 175 9.72 12.75 1.50
CA ALA A 175 10.06 13.05 2.87
C ALA A 175 9.92 11.81 3.80
N ALA A 176 8.96 10.94 3.54
CA ALA A 176 8.77 9.70 4.31
C ALA A 176 9.88 8.66 4.09
N ASN A 177 10.56 8.71 2.94
CA ASN A 177 11.69 7.80 2.67
C ASN A 177 12.93 8.12 3.50
N ILE A 178 13.15 9.40 3.84
CA ILE A 178 14.32 9.85 4.60
C ILE A 178 14.50 9.07 5.92
N PRO A 179 13.50 9.07 6.84
CA PRO A 179 13.66 8.36 8.11
C PRO A 179 13.68 6.84 7.95
N MET A 180 13.01 6.29 6.93
CA MET A 180 13.05 4.85 6.65
C MET A 180 14.46 4.40 6.23
N ILE A 181 15.14 5.17 5.38
CA ILE A 181 16.51 4.89 4.99
C ILE A 181 17.45 5.01 6.20
N ALA A 182 17.32 6.09 6.98
CA ALA A 182 18.14 6.30 8.17
C ALA A 182 17.96 5.20 9.22
N TYR A 183 16.73 4.69 9.37
CA TYR A 183 16.42 3.59 10.28
C TYR A 183 17.06 2.27 9.81
N ALA A 184 16.90 1.90 8.54
CA ALA A 184 17.52 0.70 7.96
C ALA A 184 19.06 0.73 8.06
N GLU A 185 19.67 1.91 7.90
CA GLU A 185 21.12 2.08 8.02
C GLU A 185 21.65 1.64 9.39
N ARG A 186 20.84 1.80 10.46
CA ARG A 186 21.27 1.45 11.82
C ARG A 186 21.34 -0.06 12.06
N TYR A 187 20.77 -0.86 11.17
CA TYR A 187 20.81 -2.32 11.23
C TYR A 187 21.99 -2.93 10.47
N LYS A 188 22.79 -2.11 9.76
CA LYS A 188 23.96 -2.63 9.05
C LYS A 188 24.99 -3.30 9.95
N GLU A 189 25.05 -2.91 11.23
CA GLU A 189 25.92 -3.56 12.22
C GLU A 189 25.53 -5.03 12.52
N TYR A 190 24.31 -5.45 12.19
CA TYR A 190 23.82 -6.82 12.41
C TYR A 190 23.94 -7.70 11.15
N ILE A 191 24.47 -7.18 10.04
CA ILE A 191 24.68 -7.97 8.80
C ILE A 191 25.68 -9.11 9.07
N GLU A 192 26.78 -8.83 9.79
CA GLU A 192 27.80 -9.83 10.11
C GLU A 192 27.23 -11.02 10.90
N LEU A 193 26.20 -10.78 11.72
CA LEU A 193 25.50 -11.83 12.46
C LEU A 193 24.56 -12.65 11.57
N SER A 194 23.96 -12.03 10.54
CA SER A 194 23.13 -12.71 9.54
C SER A 194 23.97 -13.61 8.60
N GLU A 195 25.21 -13.20 8.31
CA GLU A 195 26.15 -13.95 7.46
C GLU A 195 26.86 -15.11 8.18
N LEU A 196 26.71 -15.24 9.50
CA LEU A 196 27.41 -16.24 10.28
C LEU A 196 26.88 -17.65 9.98
N ASP A 197 27.66 -18.44 9.24
CA ASP A 197 27.37 -19.87 9.04
C ASP A 197 27.61 -20.65 10.34
N ILE A 198 26.52 -20.90 11.07
CA ILE A 198 26.48 -21.65 12.32
C ILE A 198 27.15 -23.03 12.15
N THR A 199 26.97 -23.67 11.00
CA THR A 199 27.50 -25.01 10.73
C THR A 199 29.01 -24.99 10.57
N HIS A 200 29.54 -23.97 9.89
CA HIS A 200 30.97 -23.76 9.76
C HIS A 200 31.60 -23.36 11.10
N TYR A 201 30.93 -22.47 11.84
CA TYR A 201 31.37 -22.01 13.15
C TYR A 201 31.52 -23.18 14.14
N ILE A 202 30.50 -24.04 14.26
CA ILE A 202 30.53 -25.23 15.14
C ILE A 202 31.68 -26.16 14.75
N LYS A 203 31.86 -26.46 13.45
CA LYS A 203 32.95 -27.34 13.00
C LYS A 203 34.33 -26.79 13.35
N VAL A 204 34.55 -25.49 13.13
CA VAL A 204 35.83 -24.84 13.47
C VAL A 204 36.06 -24.91 14.98
N TYR A 205 35.03 -24.66 15.78
CA TYR A 205 35.09 -24.68 17.23
C TYR A 205 35.34 -26.10 17.80
N GLU A 206 34.73 -27.13 17.22
CA GLU A 206 34.98 -28.54 17.55
C GLU A 206 36.45 -28.93 17.28
N THR A 207 37.05 -28.47 16.17
CA THR A 207 38.47 -28.70 15.89
C THR A 207 39.43 -28.03 16.87
N GLN A 208 39.00 -26.99 17.59
CA GLN A 208 39.83 -26.29 18.59
C GLN A 208 39.96 -27.07 19.91
N ASN A 209 39.16 -28.13 20.11
CA ASN A 209 39.26 -29.05 21.24
C ASN A 209 39.32 -28.33 22.60
N GLN A 210 38.48 -27.30 22.77
CA GLN A 210 38.44 -26.45 23.95
C GLN A 210 37.97 -27.23 25.18
N GLY A 211 38.47 -26.84 26.36
CA GLY A 211 38.05 -27.46 27.62
C GLY A 211 36.59 -27.15 27.95
N ALA A 212 35.89 -28.05 28.65
CA ALA A 212 34.47 -27.87 29.01
C ALA A 212 34.17 -26.55 29.75
N LEU A 213 35.14 -26.01 30.49
CA LEU A 213 35.03 -24.72 31.17
C LEU A 213 35.07 -23.53 30.19
N GLU A 214 35.90 -23.61 29.14
CA GLU A 214 36.03 -22.58 28.10
C GLU A 214 34.77 -22.54 27.23
N VAL A 215 34.23 -23.70 26.87
CA VAL A 215 32.95 -23.83 26.17
C VAL A 215 31.82 -23.20 26.99
N LYS A 216 31.76 -23.48 28.29
CA LYS A 216 30.74 -22.89 29.17
C LYS A 216 30.84 -21.36 29.21
N GLN A 217 32.06 -20.80 29.30
CA GLN A 217 32.28 -19.36 29.31
C GLN A 217 31.91 -18.70 27.98
N GLU A 218 32.15 -19.37 26.85
CA GLU A 218 31.74 -18.88 25.53
C GLU A 218 30.22 -18.87 25.38
N VAL A 219 29.53 -19.92 25.81
CA VAL A 219 28.05 -19.96 25.82
C VAL A 219 27.48 -18.84 26.70
N GLU A 220 28.03 -18.62 27.90
CA GLU A 220 27.61 -17.52 28.77
C GLU A 220 27.80 -16.15 28.09
N ARG A 221 28.90 -15.94 27.35
CA ARG A 221 29.14 -14.71 26.58
C ARG A 221 28.13 -14.52 25.46
N GLN A 222 27.89 -15.55 24.66
CA GLN A 222 26.92 -15.49 23.55
C GLN A 222 25.49 -15.24 24.06
N LEU A 223 25.12 -15.82 25.20
CA LEU A 223 23.83 -15.57 25.84
C LEU A 223 23.68 -14.10 26.31
N GLU A 224 24.74 -13.51 26.88
CA GLU A 224 24.72 -12.09 27.24
C GLU A 224 24.63 -11.17 26.02
N GLU A 225 25.31 -11.52 24.92
CA GLU A 225 25.25 -10.77 23.66
C GLU A 225 23.87 -10.89 23.01
N GLN A 226 23.28 -12.09 23.00
CA GLN A 226 21.92 -12.34 22.55
C GLN A 226 20.91 -11.47 23.32
N GLN A 227 21.01 -11.46 24.65
CA GLN A 227 20.08 -10.67 25.48
C GLN A 227 20.20 -9.18 25.22
N LYS A 228 21.42 -8.66 24.97
CA LYS A 228 21.64 -7.26 24.57
C LYS A 228 21.02 -6.93 23.22
N ILE A 229 20.99 -7.87 22.27
CA ILE A 229 20.38 -7.68 20.95
C ILE A 229 18.86 -7.68 21.08
N GLU A 230 18.30 -8.66 21.80
CA GLU A 230 16.87 -8.74 22.07
C GLU A 230 16.37 -7.48 22.80
N ASP A 231 17.16 -6.97 23.76
CA ASP A 231 16.91 -5.73 24.50
C ASP A 231 17.04 -4.44 23.66
N ARG A 232 17.53 -4.50 22.43
CA ARG A 232 17.66 -3.33 21.54
C ARG A 232 16.71 -3.38 20.36
N MET A 233 16.32 -4.56 19.92
CA MET A 233 15.43 -4.70 18.77
C MET A 233 13.96 -4.43 19.15
N PRO A 234 13.21 -3.64 18.36
CA PRO A 234 11.76 -3.50 18.50
C PRO A 234 10.99 -4.70 17.97
N CYS A 235 9.91 -5.08 18.65
CA CYS A 235 8.90 -5.97 18.03
C CYS A 235 8.09 -5.24 16.94
N THR A 236 7.81 -3.95 17.13
CA THR A 236 7.11 -3.10 16.17
C THR A 236 7.44 -1.64 16.41
N ILE A 237 7.67 -0.85 15.36
CA ILE A 237 7.85 0.60 15.45
C ILE A 237 7.05 1.31 14.35
N VAL A 238 6.61 2.53 14.65
CA VAL A 238 5.91 3.39 13.68
C VAL A 238 6.79 4.56 13.30
N ILE A 239 7.06 4.71 12.01
CA ILE A 239 7.90 5.76 11.42
C ILE A 239 7.09 6.47 10.34
N GLY A 240 6.45 7.58 10.73
CA GLY A 240 5.57 8.36 9.85
C GLY A 240 4.44 7.50 9.28
N PRO A 241 4.34 7.34 7.95
CA PRO A 241 3.28 6.54 7.34
C PRO A 241 3.54 5.02 7.40
N PHE A 242 4.70 4.57 7.88
CA PHE A 242 5.07 3.15 7.93
C PHE A 242 5.00 2.59 9.34
N MET A 243 4.45 1.39 9.47
CA MET A 243 4.61 0.52 10.61
C MET A 243 5.55 -0.60 10.19
N THR A 244 6.63 -0.79 10.92
CA THR A 244 7.56 -1.90 10.69
C THR A 244 7.39 -2.95 11.77
N CYS A 245 7.08 -4.17 11.38
CA CYS A 245 7.23 -5.35 12.22
C CYS A 245 8.50 -6.11 11.82
N GLU A 246 9.22 -6.62 12.81
CA GLU A 246 10.34 -7.53 12.54
C GLU A 246 9.78 -8.96 12.61
N THR A 247 9.85 -9.70 11.50
CA THR A 247 9.39 -11.09 11.39
C THR A 247 10.27 -12.10 12.14
N PHE A 248 11.21 -11.63 12.97
CA PHE A 248 12.12 -12.49 13.74
C PHE A 248 11.43 -13.33 14.82
N GLN A 249 10.17 -13.07 15.19
CA GLN A 249 9.52 -13.79 16.29
C GLN A 249 9.21 -15.28 16.01
N GLY A 250 8.94 -15.69 14.77
CA GLY A 250 8.54 -17.09 14.50
C GLY A 250 9.72 -18.06 14.40
N ILE A 251 10.78 -17.61 13.73
CA ILE A 251 11.95 -18.42 13.39
C ILE A 251 12.98 -18.34 14.54
N ALA A 252 13.20 -17.16 15.12
CA ALA A 252 14.16 -17.00 16.22
C ALA A 252 13.66 -17.61 17.54
N ALA A 253 12.36 -17.55 17.84
CA ALA A 253 11.85 -18.10 19.10
C ALA A 253 12.02 -19.63 19.23
N ARG A 254 12.06 -20.37 18.12
CA ARG A 254 12.18 -21.85 18.12
C ARG A 254 13.56 -22.37 17.71
N LEU A 255 14.29 -21.70 16.82
CA LEU A 255 15.69 -22.06 16.53
C LEU A 255 16.63 -21.76 17.70
N PHE A 256 16.24 -20.85 18.60
CA PHE A 256 17.05 -20.43 19.74
C PHE A 256 16.42 -20.82 21.10
N GLU A 257 15.45 -21.74 21.11
CA GLU A 257 14.96 -22.40 22.33
C GLU A 257 16.09 -23.26 22.93
N ARG A 258 16.36 -23.13 24.24
CA ARG A 258 17.49 -23.78 24.92
C ARG A 258 17.26 -25.30 25.04
N PRO A 259 18.04 -26.16 24.36
CA PRO A 259 18.08 -27.57 24.74
C PRO A 259 18.97 -27.69 25.98
N ASN A 260 18.38 -27.98 27.13
CA ASN A 260 19.11 -28.19 28.38
C ASN A 260 19.52 -29.66 28.56
N THR A 261 19.07 -30.54 27.66
CA THR A 261 19.35 -31.98 27.65
C THR A 261 19.69 -32.49 26.25
N ILE A 262 20.37 -33.64 26.16
CA ILE A 262 20.89 -34.18 24.90
C ILE A 262 19.76 -34.73 24.01
N GLU A 263 18.63 -35.10 24.62
CA GLU A 263 17.39 -35.50 23.98
C GLU A 263 16.70 -34.32 23.28
N GLU A 264 16.59 -33.17 23.94
CA GLU A 264 16.04 -31.93 23.35
C GLU A 264 16.89 -31.41 22.19
N LEU A 265 18.22 -31.58 22.26
CA LEU A 265 19.14 -31.25 21.16
C LEU A 265 18.91 -32.16 19.93
N THR A 266 18.50 -33.41 20.16
CA THR A 266 18.26 -34.38 19.09
C THR A 266 16.90 -34.13 18.42
N GLU A 267 15.87 -33.77 19.19
CA GLU A 267 14.56 -33.35 18.67
C GLU A 267 14.64 -32.03 17.88
N LEU A 268 15.40 -31.04 18.36
CA LEU A 268 15.63 -29.79 17.62
C LEU A 268 16.34 -30.04 16.29
N ARG A 269 17.26 -31.02 16.26
CA ARG A 269 17.98 -31.41 15.04
C ARG A 269 17.08 -32.13 14.03
N GLU A 270 16.22 -33.03 14.48
CA GLU A 270 15.17 -33.63 13.62
C GLU A 270 14.18 -32.57 13.10
N TYR A 271 13.84 -31.57 13.91
CA TYR A 271 12.98 -30.47 13.47
C TYR A 271 13.65 -29.63 12.38
N ILE A 272 14.93 -29.26 12.56
CA ILE A 272 15.71 -28.50 11.57
C ILE A 272 15.80 -29.25 10.23
N ASP A 273 15.97 -30.56 10.26
CA ASP A 273 15.99 -31.39 9.05
C ASP A 273 14.62 -31.45 8.33
N ASN A 274 13.51 -31.22 9.06
CA ASN A 274 12.13 -31.21 8.52
C ASN A 274 11.62 -29.80 8.14
N ILE A 275 12.37 -28.72 8.44
CA ILE A 275 12.02 -27.34 8.04
C ILE A 275 11.81 -27.20 6.52
N PRO A 276 12.64 -27.79 5.64
CA PRO A 276 12.43 -27.70 4.21
C PRO A 276 11.09 -28.31 3.76
N GLU A 277 10.70 -29.45 4.32
CA GLU A 277 9.41 -30.11 3.99
C GLU A 277 8.21 -29.28 4.50
N THR A 278 8.30 -28.70 5.70
CA THR A 278 7.24 -27.83 6.22
C THR A 278 7.15 -26.49 5.47
N MET A 279 8.28 -25.97 4.97
CA MET A 279 8.28 -24.79 4.10
C MET A 279 7.63 -25.08 2.74
N GLU A 280 7.87 -26.27 2.16
CA GLU A 280 7.18 -26.71 0.94
C GLU A 280 5.66 -26.88 1.17
N GLU A 281 5.25 -27.48 2.27
CA GLU A 281 3.83 -27.66 2.61
C GLU A 281 3.10 -26.31 2.86
N GLN A 282 3.78 -25.35 3.50
CA GLN A 282 3.26 -23.99 3.68
C GLN A 282 3.16 -23.23 2.36
N GLN A 283 4.15 -23.37 1.47
CA GLN A 283 4.13 -22.78 0.14
C GLN A 283 2.98 -23.33 -0.71
N GLU A 284 2.72 -24.63 -0.64
CA GLU A 284 1.61 -25.27 -1.34
C GLU A 284 0.24 -24.75 -0.85
N ASN A 285 0.11 -24.48 0.45
CA ASN A 285 -1.10 -23.86 1.01
C ASN A 285 -1.26 -22.39 0.61
N ILE A 286 -0.16 -21.63 0.52
CA ILE A 286 -0.17 -20.25 0.05
C ILE A 286 -0.58 -20.21 -1.43
N ASP A 287 -0.03 -21.08 -2.26
CA ASP A 287 -0.37 -21.15 -3.68
C ASP A 287 -1.84 -21.54 -3.89
N LYS A 288 -2.40 -22.37 -3.01
CA LYS A 288 -3.82 -22.72 -2.99
C LYS A 288 -4.71 -21.55 -2.58
N CYS A 289 -4.34 -20.82 -1.52
CA CYS A 289 -5.04 -19.61 -1.10
C CYS A 289 -4.99 -18.51 -2.17
N LEU A 290 -3.86 -18.36 -2.87
CA LEU A 290 -3.73 -17.41 -3.98
C LEU A 290 -4.61 -17.80 -5.16
N ALA A 291 -4.68 -19.09 -5.50
CA ALA A 291 -5.58 -19.59 -6.54
C ALA A 291 -7.08 -19.40 -6.17
N ASP A 292 -7.43 -19.59 -4.90
CA ASP A 292 -8.79 -19.33 -4.40
C ASP A 292 -9.11 -17.83 -4.44
N TYR A 293 -8.14 -16.96 -4.10
CA TYR A 293 -8.27 -15.50 -4.22
C TYR A 293 -8.44 -15.04 -5.68
N ASP A 294 -7.68 -15.60 -6.61
CA ASP A 294 -7.80 -15.31 -8.04
C ASP A 294 -9.19 -15.72 -8.57
N LEU A 295 -9.72 -16.86 -8.12
CA LEU A 295 -11.08 -17.30 -8.43
C LEU A 295 -12.13 -16.31 -7.90
N ILE A 296 -11.96 -15.79 -6.68
CA ILE A 296 -12.88 -14.83 -6.06
C ILE A 296 -12.83 -13.45 -6.77
N ASP A 297 -11.65 -13.03 -7.21
CA ASP A 297 -11.45 -11.77 -7.97
C ASP A 297 -12.09 -11.85 -9.37
N ASP A 298 -12.01 -13.00 -10.03
CA ASP A 298 -12.67 -13.28 -11.32
C ASP A 298 -14.21 -13.18 -11.24
N PHE A 299 -14.81 -13.42 -10.07
CA PHE A 299 -16.25 -13.28 -9.84
C PHE A 299 -16.69 -11.92 -9.26
N TYR A 300 -15.77 -10.95 -9.10
CA TYR A 300 -16.03 -9.62 -8.50
C TYR A 300 -16.79 -9.70 -7.15
N TYR A 301 -16.53 -10.72 -6.35
CA TYR A 301 -17.26 -10.94 -5.11
C TYR A 301 -16.46 -10.41 -3.90
N ASN A 302 -16.85 -9.25 -3.37
CA ASN A 302 -16.31 -8.75 -2.10
C ASN A 302 -16.87 -9.58 -0.95
N ILE A 303 -16.03 -10.42 -0.35
CA ILE A 303 -16.41 -11.17 0.86
C ILE A 303 -16.50 -10.18 2.04
N SER A 304 -17.62 -10.23 2.76
CA SER A 304 -17.85 -9.45 3.98
C SER A 304 -16.96 -9.96 5.12
N ASN A 305 -16.50 -9.08 6.00
CA ASN A 305 -15.72 -9.43 7.20
C ASN A 305 -16.40 -10.51 8.08
N ASP A 306 -17.72 -10.64 8.01
CA ASP A 306 -18.48 -11.65 8.75
C ASP A 306 -18.29 -13.07 8.19
N ASP A 307 -18.04 -13.22 6.88
CA ASP A 307 -17.78 -14.53 6.27
C ASP A 307 -16.30 -14.94 6.43
N PHE A 308 -15.38 -13.99 6.54
CA PHE A 308 -13.95 -14.26 6.80
C PHE A 308 -13.69 -14.88 8.18
N THR A 309 -14.63 -14.71 9.13
CA THR A 309 -14.54 -15.26 10.49
C THR A 309 -15.31 -16.56 10.68
N ALA A 310 -16.03 -17.02 9.65
CA ALA A 310 -16.82 -18.25 9.68
C ALA A 310 -16.01 -19.45 9.16
N LYS A 311 -15.05 -19.90 10.00
CA LYS A 311 -14.36 -21.20 9.99
C LYS A 311 -13.42 -21.53 8.83
#